data_AF-A0A2M7JS35-F1
#
_entry.id   AF-A0A2M7JS35-F1
#
_cell.length_a   1.000
_cell.length_b   1.000
_cell.length_c   1.000
_cell.angle_alpha   90.00
_cell.angle_beta   90.00
_cell.angle_gamma   90.00
#
_symmetry.space_group_name_H-M   'P 1'
#
loop_
_entity.id
_entity.type
_entity.pdbx_description
1 polymer ?
#
loop_
_entity_poly.entity_id
_entity_poly.type
_entity_poly.pdbx_seq_one_letter_code
_entity_poly.pdbx_strand_id
1 'polypeptide(L)'
;KALYEEESEIRFLQEMIEKKSEENALLEKIKLGKLVHQYLIKRKVLFKDKILSQLKGCTESQCDHDAMDDLMILNMAFLLRKEMESEFDHRIQYLDQTFLGKVCFKLIGPLPLYSFRCIDIEWVDAKEVREALALLDLKEDASSDDLRSAYYQKAQSIHPDKTGEPLNSVSEFEKLAEAYKFLRKYYNQHRSFPREDRILLMEVRTNGSNY
;
A
#
# COMPACT_ATOMS: atom_id res chain seq x y z
N LYS A 1 -25.71 -26.75 -5.58
CA LYS A 1 -27.04 -26.93 -4.94
C LYS A 1 -27.40 -25.70 -4.10
N ALA A 2 -26.62 -25.34 -3.07
CA ALA A 2 -26.86 -24.14 -2.23
C ALA A 2 -27.04 -22.81 -3.00
N LEU A 3 -26.31 -22.60 -4.10
CA LEU A 3 -26.40 -21.38 -4.92
C LEU A 3 -27.78 -21.12 -5.56
N TYR A 4 -28.54 -22.18 -5.87
CA TYR A 4 -29.89 -22.03 -6.43
C TYR A 4 -30.94 -21.85 -5.33
N GLU A 5 -30.72 -22.44 -4.15
CA GLU A 5 -31.63 -22.33 -3.00
C GLU A 5 -31.67 -20.90 -2.46
N GLU A 6 -30.52 -20.22 -2.37
CA GLU A 6 -30.45 -18.83 -1.88
C GLU A 6 -31.01 -17.80 -2.88
N GLU A 7 -30.84 -18.01 -4.19
CA GLU A 7 -31.43 -17.16 -5.25
C GLU A 7 -32.97 -17.31 -5.30
N SER A 8 -33.46 -18.50 -4.93
CA SER A 8 -34.89 -18.78 -4.74
C SER A 8 -35.45 -18.06 -3.52
N GLU A 9 -34.70 -18.02 -2.42
CA GLU A 9 -35.08 -17.34 -1.18
C GLU A 9 -35.21 -15.83 -1.35
N ILE A 10 -34.27 -15.19 -2.07
CA ILE A 10 -34.34 -13.75 -2.37
C ILE A 10 -35.57 -13.43 -3.24
N ARG A 11 -35.83 -14.25 -4.27
CA ARG A 11 -37.03 -14.11 -5.12
C ARG A 11 -38.32 -14.31 -4.33
N PHE A 12 -38.35 -15.31 -3.46
CA PHE A 12 -39.51 -15.59 -2.60
C PHE A 12 -39.78 -14.43 -1.63
N LEU A 13 -38.74 -13.87 -1.02
CA LEU A 13 -38.85 -12.71 -0.13
C LEU A 13 -39.28 -11.43 -0.88
N GLN A 14 -38.83 -11.24 -2.13
CA GLN A 14 -39.30 -10.15 -3.00
C GLN A 14 -40.79 -10.26 -3.29
N GLU A 15 -41.28 -11.45 -3.69
CA GLU A 15 -42.70 -11.69 -3.97
C GLU A 15 -43.59 -11.56 -2.72
N MET A 16 -43.08 -11.91 -1.54
CA MET A 16 -43.82 -11.76 -0.27
C MET A 16 -43.99 -10.31 0.17
N ILE A 17 -43.04 -9.44 -0.17
CA ILE A 17 -43.07 -8.01 0.20
C ILE A 17 -43.94 -7.19 -0.77
N GLU A 18 -43.98 -7.56 -2.06
CA GLU A 18 -44.90 -6.93 -3.03
C GLU A 18 -46.39 -7.12 -2.68
N LYS A 19 -46.73 -8.16 -1.90
CA LYS A 19 -48.11 -8.49 -1.52
C LYS A 19 -48.60 -7.88 -0.20
N LYS A 20 -47.79 -7.10 0.54
CA LYS A 20 -48.16 -6.55 1.87
C LYS A 20 -48.25 -5.02 1.88
N SER A 21 -49.12 -4.48 2.75
CA SER A 21 -49.44 -3.04 2.81
C SER A 21 -48.28 -2.14 3.25
N GLU A 22 -48.36 -0.87 2.85
CA GLU A 22 -47.26 0.12 2.82
C GLU A 22 -46.61 0.44 4.18
N GLU A 23 -47.32 0.34 5.31
CA GLU A 23 -46.79 0.74 6.63
C GLU A 23 -45.75 -0.24 7.22
N ASN A 24 -45.89 -1.55 6.98
CA ASN A 24 -44.88 -2.55 7.39
C ASN A 24 -43.83 -2.82 6.31
N ALA A 25 -43.99 -2.24 5.12
CA ALA A 25 -43.13 -2.50 3.97
C ALA A 25 -41.74 -1.86 4.12
N LEU A 26 -41.59 -0.73 4.81
CA LEU A 26 -40.31 -0.01 4.89
C LEU A 26 -39.22 -0.81 5.63
N LEU A 27 -39.54 -1.30 6.83
CA LEU A 27 -38.60 -2.05 7.67
C LEU A 27 -38.23 -3.40 7.03
N GLU A 28 -39.19 -4.06 6.39
CA GLU A 28 -38.97 -5.31 5.65
C GLU A 28 -38.17 -5.08 4.37
N LYS A 29 -38.37 -3.96 3.65
CA LYS A 29 -37.53 -3.56 2.51
C LYS A 29 -36.07 -3.31 2.92
N ILE A 30 -35.84 -2.68 4.08
CA ILE A 30 -34.48 -2.47 4.61
C ILE A 30 -33.81 -3.81 4.95
N LYS A 31 -34.55 -4.74 5.60
CA LYS A 31 -34.03 -6.09 5.89
C LYS A 31 -33.70 -6.86 4.61
N LEU A 32 -34.59 -6.83 3.61
CA LEU A 32 -34.35 -7.45 2.31
C LEU A 32 -33.10 -6.86 1.64
N GLY A 33 -32.96 -5.53 1.62
CA GLY A 33 -31.79 -4.86 1.07
C GLY A 33 -30.49 -5.31 1.74
N LYS A 34 -30.47 -5.44 3.08
CA LYS A 34 -29.32 -5.97 3.82
C LYS A 34 -29.00 -7.42 3.47
N LEU A 35 -30.02 -8.28 3.36
CA LEU A 35 -29.83 -9.69 2.99
C LEU A 35 -29.27 -9.82 1.57
N VAL A 36 -29.82 -9.08 0.60
CA VAL A 36 -29.32 -9.04 -0.78
C VAL A 36 -27.87 -8.55 -0.81
N HIS A 37 -27.54 -7.50 -0.08
CA HIS A 37 -26.18 -6.98 -0.02
C HIS A 37 -25.19 -8.01 0.56
N GLN A 38 -25.54 -8.68 1.67
CA GLN A 38 -24.73 -9.75 2.25
C GLN A 38 -24.53 -10.92 1.28
N TYR A 39 -25.58 -11.28 0.54
CA TYR A 39 -25.51 -12.31 -0.49
C TYR A 39 -24.54 -11.91 -1.62
N LEU A 40 -24.63 -10.68 -2.12
CA LEU A 40 -23.73 -10.17 -3.15
C LEU A 40 -22.27 -10.20 -2.68
N ILE A 41 -21.99 -9.80 -1.44
CA ILE A 41 -20.64 -9.87 -0.85
C ILE A 41 -20.13 -11.32 -0.84
N LYS A 42 -20.92 -12.25 -0.29
CA LYS A 42 -20.55 -13.68 -0.25
C LYS A 42 -20.27 -14.23 -1.65
N ARG A 43 -21.12 -13.91 -2.61
CA ARG A 43 -20.97 -14.33 -4.01
C ARG A 43 -19.71 -13.77 -4.65
N LYS A 44 -19.37 -12.50 -4.39
CA LYS A 44 -18.10 -11.91 -4.84
C LYS A 44 -16.89 -12.67 -4.30
N VAL A 45 -16.88 -12.97 -3.00
CA VAL A 45 -15.78 -13.72 -2.37
C VAL A 45 -15.63 -15.12 -2.99
N LEU A 46 -16.72 -15.86 -3.15
CA LEU A 46 -16.69 -17.18 -3.79
C LEU A 46 -16.16 -17.14 -5.23
N PHE A 47 -16.53 -16.10 -5.99
CA PHE A 47 -16.02 -15.93 -7.36
C PHE A 47 -14.54 -15.56 -7.37
N LYS A 48 -14.11 -14.66 -6.48
CA LYS A 48 -12.70 -14.30 -6.29
C LYS A 48 -11.85 -15.53 -5.97
N ASP A 49 -12.26 -16.36 -5.00
CA ASP A 49 -11.52 -17.57 -4.60
C ASP A 49 -11.43 -18.60 -5.74
N LYS A 50 -12.52 -18.76 -6.51
CA LYS A 50 -12.54 -19.66 -7.66
C LYS A 50 -11.61 -19.17 -8.77
N ILE A 51 -11.57 -17.88 -9.05
CA ILE A 51 -10.66 -17.30 -10.06
C ILE A 51 -9.21 -17.46 -9.60
N LEU A 52 -8.92 -17.06 -8.35
CA LEU A 52 -7.57 -17.13 -7.79
C LEU A 52 -7.01 -18.56 -7.73
N SER A 53 -7.83 -19.54 -7.34
CA SER A 53 -7.39 -20.93 -7.28
C SER A 53 -6.98 -21.49 -8.64
N GLN A 54 -7.62 -21.06 -9.73
CA GLN A 54 -7.26 -21.46 -11.08
C GLN A 54 -6.00 -20.74 -11.59
N LEU A 55 -5.81 -19.47 -11.23
CA LEU A 55 -4.68 -18.66 -11.72
C LEU A 55 -3.39 -18.83 -10.90
N LYS A 56 -3.48 -19.26 -9.63
CA LYS A 56 -2.31 -19.44 -8.74
C LYS A 56 -1.26 -20.41 -9.31
N GLY A 57 -1.66 -21.36 -10.14
CA GLY A 57 -0.73 -22.35 -10.72
C GLY A 57 0.14 -21.83 -11.87
N CYS A 58 -0.19 -20.67 -12.46
CA CYS A 58 0.51 -20.11 -13.62
C CYS A 58 1.10 -18.71 -13.35
N THR A 59 1.08 -18.24 -12.10
CA THR A 59 1.54 -16.90 -11.70
C THR A 59 2.73 -17.01 -10.73
N GLU A 60 3.70 -16.11 -10.86
CA GLU A 60 4.84 -15.97 -9.94
C GLU A 60 4.45 -15.16 -8.69
N SER A 61 3.67 -14.10 -8.92
CA SER A 61 3.23 -13.18 -7.88
C SER A 61 1.90 -12.55 -8.26
N GLN A 62 1.18 -12.05 -7.28
CA GLN A 62 -0.13 -11.44 -7.42
C GLN A 62 -0.25 -10.25 -6.47
N CYS A 63 -0.85 -9.17 -6.94
CA CYS A 63 -1.01 -7.92 -6.21
C CYS A 63 -2.46 -7.44 -6.32
N ASP A 64 -3.16 -7.45 -5.19
CA ASP A 64 -4.53 -6.93 -5.06
C ASP A 64 -4.51 -5.40 -5.09
N HIS A 65 -5.43 -4.82 -5.87
CA HIS A 65 -5.74 -3.40 -5.84
C HIS A 65 -7.18 -3.20 -5.36
N ASP A 66 -7.48 -1.99 -4.88
CA ASP A 66 -8.83 -1.64 -4.51
C ASP A 66 -9.77 -1.74 -5.72
N ALA A 67 -10.95 -2.31 -5.47
CA ALA A 67 -12.03 -2.35 -6.46
C ALA A 67 -12.47 -0.91 -6.76
N MET A 68 -12.50 -0.54 -8.04
CA MET A 68 -12.87 0.82 -8.45
C MET A 68 -14.38 1.09 -8.35
N ASP A 69 -15.19 0.04 -8.32
CA ASP A 69 -16.66 0.14 -8.31
C ASP A 69 -17.29 -1.06 -7.59
N ASP A 70 -18.53 -0.89 -7.11
CA ASP A 70 -19.32 -1.91 -6.42
C ASP A 70 -19.73 -3.08 -7.33
N LEU A 71 -19.58 -2.94 -8.64
CA LEU A 71 -19.76 -4.05 -9.60
C LEU A 71 -18.48 -4.86 -9.79
N MET A 72 -17.32 -4.32 -9.43
CA MET A 72 -16.04 -4.99 -9.61
C MET A 72 -15.89 -6.10 -8.57
N ILE A 73 -15.62 -7.31 -9.07
CA ILE A 73 -15.36 -8.50 -8.24
C ILE A 73 -13.86 -8.59 -7.92
N LEU A 74 -13.02 -8.21 -8.87
CA LEU A 74 -11.58 -8.44 -8.83
C LEU A 74 -10.83 -7.33 -9.56
N ASN A 75 -9.85 -6.72 -8.89
CA ASN A 75 -8.86 -5.84 -9.49
C ASN A 75 -7.48 -6.30 -9.04
N MET A 76 -6.74 -7.00 -9.91
CA MET A 76 -5.47 -7.61 -9.54
C MET A 76 -4.47 -7.54 -10.68
N ALA A 77 -3.20 -7.33 -10.32
CA ALA A 77 -2.09 -7.57 -11.21
C ALA A 77 -1.51 -8.97 -10.96
N PHE A 78 -1.04 -9.60 -12.03
CA PHE A 78 -0.39 -10.91 -12.01
C PHE A 78 0.98 -10.79 -12.64
N LEU A 79 1.99 -11.32 -11.96
CA LEU A 79 3.35 -11.44 -12.48
C LEU A 79 3.49 -12.83 -13.10
N LEU A 80 3.80 -12.88 -14.39
CA LEU A 80 3.91 -14.12 -15.15
C LEU A 80 5.34 -14.31 -15.63
N ARG A 81 5.78 -15.57 -15.70
CA ARG A 81 6.89 -15.95 -16.58
C ARG A 81 6.43 -15.80 -18.03
N LYS A 82 7.32 -15.34 -18.91
CA LYS A 82 6.97 -15.06 -20.31
C LYS A 82 6.46 -16.31 -21.03
N GLU A 83 6.96 -17.48 -20.65
CA GLU A 83 6.54 -18.78 -21.23
C GLU A 83 5.14 -19.20 -20.79
N MET A 84 4.62 -18.63 -19.68
CA MET A 84 3.32 -18.97 -19.10
C MET A 84 2.19 -18.05 -19.58
N GLU A 85 2.49 -17.04 -20.41
CA GLU A 85 1.50 -16.08 -20.93
C GLU A 85 0.34 -16.77 -21.64
N SER A 86 0.63 -17.69 -22.56
CA SER A 86 -0.41 -18.44 -23.29
C SER A 86 -1.25 -19.34 -22.38
N GLU A 87 -0.63 -19.99 -21.40
CA GLU A 87 -1.34 -20.82 -20.42
C GLU A 87 -2.26 -19.96 -19.53
N PHE A 88 -1.82 -18.77 -19.14
CA PHE A 88 -2.63 -17.83 -18.37
C PHE A 88 -3.86 -17.39 -19.17
N ASP A 89 -3.69 -17.01 -20.44
CA ASP A 89 -4.79 -16.63 -21.33
C ASP A 89 -5.80 -17.77 -21.51
N HIS A 90 -5.33 -19.01 -21.68
CA HIS A 90 -6.21 -20.18 -21.76
C HIS A 90 -7.03 -20.40 -20.48
N ARG A 91 -6.43 -20.20 -19.30
CA ARG A 91 -7.16 -20.29 -18.03
C ARG A 91 -8.20 -19.21 -17.87
N ILE A 92 -7.92 -17.99 -18.31
CA ILE A 92 -8.90 -16.90 -18.30
C ILE A 92 -10.06 -17.22 -19.25
N GLN A 93 -9.79 -17.72 -20.46
CA GLN A 93 -10.86 -18.15 -21.39
C GLN A 93 -11.70 -19.30 -20.80
N TYR A 94 -11.06 -20.26 -20.15
CA TYR A 94 -11.77 -21.34 -19.46
C TYR A 94 -12.66 -20.81 -18.32
N LEU A 95 -12.17 -19.83 -17.55
CA LEU A 95 -12.96 -19.16 -16.51
C LEU A 95 -14.14 -18.41 -17.14
N ASP A 96 -13.93 -17.65 -18.20
CA ASP A 96 -14.98 -16.91 -18.91
C ASP A 96 -16.12 -17.84 -19.38
N GLN A 97 -15.75 -18.97 -20.01
CA GLN A 97 -16.70 -20.02 -20.39
C GLN A 97 -17.40 -20.63 -19.17
N THR A 98 -16.68 -20.86 -18.07
CA THR A 98 -17.26 -21.42 -16.85
C THR A 98 -18.28 -20.48 -16.19
N PHE A 99 -18.07 -19.17 -16.29
CA PHE A 99 -18.98 -18.17 -15.74
C PHE A 99 -20.13 -17.82 -16.69
N LEU A 100 -20.12 -18.29 -17.95
CA LEU A 100 -21.22 -18.17 -18.91
C LEU A 100 -21.78 -16.74 -19.01
N GLY A 101 -20.90 -15.75 -19.09
CA GLY A 101 -21.27 -14.32 -19.20
C GLY A 101 -21.77 -13.67 -17.91
N LYS A 102 -21.74 -14.36 -16.76
CA LYS A 102 -22.07 -13.76 -15.45
C LYS A 102 -20.96 -12.86 -14.89
N VAL A 103 -19.75 -12.99 -15.42
CA VAL A 103 -18.56 -12.22 -15.02
C VAL A 103 -17.88 -11.75 -16.31
N CYS A 104 -17.49 -10.49 -16.38
CA CYS A 104 -16.72 -9.95 -17.49
C CYS A 104 -15.24 -9.90 -17.10
N PHE A 105 -14.40 -10.58 -17.85
CA PHE A 105 -12.95 -10.56 -17.68
C PHE A 105 -12.33 -9.50 -18.59
N LYS A 106 -11.59 -8.56 -18.01
CA LYS A 106 -10.82 -7.56 -18.75
C LYS A 106 -9.34 -7.75 -18.42
N LEU A 107 -8.57 -8.24 -19.40
CA LEU A 107 -7.13 -8.33 -19.32
C LEU A 107 -6.49 -7.06 -19.90
N ILE A 108 -5.51 -6.52 -19.18
CA ILE A 108 -4.75 -5.35 -19.61
C ILE A 108 -3.27 -5.74 -19.52
N GLY A 109 -2.57 -5.81 -20.66
CA GLY A 109 -1.17 -6.17 -20.65
C GLY A 109 -0.51 -6.23 -22.03
N PRO A 110 0.83 -6.40 -22.06
CA PRO A 110 1.75 -6.38 -20.91
C PRO A 110 2.04 -4.95 -20.44
N LEU A 111 2.01 -4.73 -19.12
CA LEU A 111 2.33 -3.44 -18.49
C LEU A 111 3.68 -3.51 -17.75
N PRO A 112 4.35 -2.38 -17.52
CA PRO A 112 5.53 -2.34 -16.66
C PRO A 112 5.20 -2.79 -15.23
N LEU A 113 6.20 -3.28 -14.50
CA LEU A 113 6.08 -4.00 -13.23
C LEU A 113 5.70 -3.13 -12.00
N TYR A 114 4.98 -2.03 -12.21
CA TYR A 114 4.65 -1.04 -11.19
C TYR A 114 3.99 -1.64 -9.95
N SER A 115 3.15 -2.67 -10.11
CA SER A 115 2.48 -3.36 -8.99
C SER A 115 3.39 -4.30 -8.18
N PHE A 116 4.57 -4.66 -8.69
CA PHE A 116 5.42 -5.70 -8.07
C PHE A 116 6.80 -5.21 -7.63
N ARG A 117 7.35 -4.23 -8.35
CA ARG A 117 8.68 -3.68 -8.11
C ARG A 117 8.62 -2.17 -8.30
N CYS A 118 8.84 -1.45 -7.22
CA CYS A 118 9.09 -0.03 -7.26
C CYS A 118 10.55 0.20 -6.87
N ILE A 119 11.28 0.94 -7.70
CA ILE A 119 12.58 1.49 -7.31
C ILE A 119 12.29 2.91 -6.85
N ASP A 120 12.43 3.14 -5.56
CA ASP A 120 12.38 4.49 -5.03
C ASP A 120 13.78 5.08 -5.13
N ILE A 121 13.87 6.14 -5.94
CA ILE A 121 15.11 6.88 -6.16
C ILE A 121 15.02 8.19 -5.41
N GLU A 122 15.84 8.34 -4.37
CA GLU A 122 15.98 9.59 -3.63
C GLU A 122 17.35 10.18 -3.95
N TRP A 123 17.36 11.44 -4.39
CA TRP A 123 18.59 12.21 -4.54
C TRP A 123 18.79 12.97 -3.24
N VAL A 124 19.86 12.64 -2.52
CA VAL A 124 20.29 13.45 -1.38
C VAL A 124 21.48 14.27 -1.83
N ASP A 125 21.37 15.59 -1.72
CA ASP A 125 22.50 16.47 -1.93
C ASP A 125 23.47 16.30 -0.75
N ALA A 126 24.69 15.84 -1.04
CA ALA A 126 25.72 15.68 -0.01
C ALA A 126 26.04 17.00 0.70
N LYS A 127 25.77 18.14 0.04
CA LYS A 127 25.88 19.47 0.64
C LYS A 127 24.99 19.62 1.87
N GLU A 128 23.73 19.17 1.81
CA GLU A 128 22.79 19.26 2.93
C GLU A 128 23.26 18.43 4.12
N VAL A 129 23.80 17.23 3.86
CA VAL A 129 24.37 16.37 4.90
C VAL A 129 25.61 17.01 5.54
N ARG A 130 26.50 17.61 4.74
CA ARG A 130 27.69 18.31 5.24
C ARG A 130 27.34 19.57 6.03
N GLU A 131 26.35 20.34 5.59
CA GLU A 131 25.84 21.50 6.32
C GLU A 131 25.28 21.09 7.69
N ALA A 132 24.50 20.01 7.74
CA ALA A 132 24.01 19.46 9.00
C ALA A 132 25.14 18.92 9.89
N LEU A 133 26.14 18.25 9.33
CA LEU A 133 27.33 17.79 10.08
C LEU A 133 28.12 18.98 10.65
N ALA A 134 28.31 20.03 9.86
CA ALA A 134 28.98 21.25 10.29
C ALA A 134 28.23 21.94 11.43
N LEU A 135 26.89 21.93 11.43
CA LEU A 135 26.08 22.43 12.55
C LEU A 135 26.32 21.65 13.85
N LEU A 136 26.78 20.41 13.79
CA LEU A 136 27.14 19.58 14.94
C LEU A 136 28.67 19.54 15.21
N ASP A 137 29.49 20.27 14.43
CA ASP A 137 30.97 20.19 14.43
C ASP A 137 31.50 18.77 14.16
N LEU A 138 30.79 18.01 13.33
CA LEU A 138 31.15 16.65 12.97
C LEU A 138 31.69 16.58 11.54
N LYS A 139 32.45 15.52 11.29
CA LYS A 139 32.99 15.16 9.97
C LYS A 139 32.31 13.90 9.44
N GLU A 140 32.58 13.57 8.19
CA GLU A 140 31.96 12.45 7.45
C GLU A 140 32.35 11.07 8.00
N ASP A 141 33.36 10.99 8.88
CA ASP A 141 33.77 9.78 9.59
C ASP A 141 33.08 9.59 10.95
N ALA A 142 32.21 10.52 11.36
CA ALA A 142 31.49 10.46 12.62
C ALA A 142 30.56 9.23 12.71
N SER A 143 30.56 8.60 13.87
CA SER A 143 29.68 7.47 14.20
C SER A 143 28.33 7.94 14.75
N SER A 144 27.41 6.98 14.92
CA SER A 144 26.14 7.25 15.61
C SER A 144 26.32 7.73 17.05
N ASP A 145 27.39 7.32 17.74
CA ASP A 145 27.66 7.73 19.11
C ASP A 145 28.24 9.15 19.16
N ASP A 146 29.04 9.52 18.15
CA ASP A 146 29.55 10.88 17.98
C ASP A 146 28.42 11.87 17.70
N LEU A 147 27.47 11.50 16.82
CA LEU A 147 26.25 12.27 16.55
C LEU A 147 25.47 12.58 17.82
N ARG A 148 25.21 11.53 18.61
CA ARG A 148 24.46 11.64 19.85
C ARG A 148 25.19 12.56 20.83
N SER A 149 26.49 12.31 21.03
CA SER A 149 27.32 13.05 21.99
C SER A 149 27.44 14.53 21.63
N ALA A 150 27.70 14.84 20.35
CA ALA A 150 27.81 16.20 19.86
C ALA A 150 26.49 16.97 20.00
N TYR A 151 25.35 16.34 19.67
CA TYR A 151 24.03 16.95 19.87
C TYR A 151 23.79 17.32 21.34
N TYR A 152 24.02 16.39 22.28
CA TYR A 152 23.79 16.66 23.71
C TYR A 152 24.72 17.76 24.24
N GLN A 153 25.98 17.79 23.81
CA GLN A 153 26.93 18.83 24.21
C GLN A 153 26.49 20.21 23.71
N LYS A 154 26.15 20.34 22.42
CA LYS A 154 25.70 21.62 21.83
C LYS A 154 24.33 22.06 22.35
N ALA A 155 23.40 21.14 22.56
CA ALA A 155 22.09 21.42 23.13
C ALA A 155 22.19 22.01 24.54
N GLN A 156 23.17 21.56 25.34
CA GLN A 156 23.41 22.10 26.69
C GLN A 156 24.05 23.49 26.68
N SER A 157 24.82 23.84 25.65
CA SER A 157 25.45 25.17 25.52
C SER A 157 24.51 26.24 24.96
N ILE A 158 23.53 25.84 24.13
CA ILE A 158 22.56 26.74 23.45
C ILE A 158 21.25 26.86 24.25
N HIS A 159 21.14 26.20 25.41
CA HIS A 159 19.89 26.18 26.17
C HIS A 159 19.43 27.62 26.54
N PRO A 160 18.18 28.01 26.24
CA PRO A 160 17.69 29.38 26.37
C PRO A 160 17.69 29.95 27.80
N ASP A 161 17.83 29.09 28.82
CA ASP A 161 18.02 29.50 30.22
C ASP A 161 19.46 29.94 30.57
N LYS A 162 20.46 29.69 29.70
CA LYS A 162 21.88 29.97 29.98
C LYS A 162 22.46 31.12 29.16
N THR A 163 21.99 31.31 27.94
CA THR A 163 22.38 32.40 27.05
C THR A 163 21.33 33.51 27.15
N GLY A 164 21.68 34.64 27.75
CA GLY A 164 20.77 35.75 28.07
C GLY A 164 20.07 36.46 26.89
N GLU A 165 19.99 35.84 25.71
CA GLU A 165 19.28 36.30 24.52
C GLU A 165 18.27 35.22 24.03
N PRO A 166 16.99 35.33 24.39
CA PRO A 166 16.02 34.25 24.22
C PRO A 166 15.57 34.02 22.76
N LEU A 167 15.65 35.02 21.88
CA LEU A 167 15.13 34.89 20.50
C LEU A 167 16.08 34.14 19.56
N ASN A 168 17.39 34.37 19.67
CA ASN A 168 18.41 33.71 18.85
C ASN A 168 18.65 32.26 19.32
N SER A 169 18.72 32.06 20.65
CA SER A 169 18.99 30.75 21.25
C SER A 169 17.91 29.70 20.93
N VAL A 170 16.63 30.11 20.84
CA VAL A 170 15.52 29.20 20.47
C VAL A 170 15.61 28.78 19.00
N SER A 171 15.86 29.72 18.07
CA SER A 171 15.99 29.40 16.65
C SER A 171 17.21 28.53 16.35
N GLU A 172 18.33 28.77 17.05
CA GLU A 172 19.54 27.95 16.92
C GLU A 172 19.33 26.53 17.48
N PHE A 173 18.61 26.40 18.60
CA PHE A 173 18.25 25.09 19.15
C PHE A 173 17.35 24.29 18.21
N GLU A 174 16.34 24.92 17.61
CA GLU A 174 15.46 24.26 16.63
C GLU A 174 16.25 23.75 15.42
N LYS A 175 17.13 24.57 14.85
CA LYS A 175 18.01 24.19 13.73
C LYS A 175 18.93 23.01 14.10
N LEU A 176 19.50 23.03 15.31
CA LEU A 176 20.35 21.95 15.82
C LEU A 176 19.55 20.63 15.96
N ALA A 177 18.33 20.70 16.50
CA ALA A 177 17.46 19.54 16.68
C ALA A 177 17.01 18.94 15.34
N GLU A 178 16.69 19.79 14.36
CA GLU A 178 16.35 19.37 13.00
C GLU A 178 17.53 18.70 12.30
N ALA A 179 18.72 19.30 12.36
CA ALA A 179 19.95 18.74 11.82
C ALA A 179 20.27 17.36 12.42
N TYR A 180 20.17 17.21 13.75
CA TYR A 180 20.37 15.91 14.41
C TYR A 180 19.33 14.87 13.97
N LYS A 181 18.05 15.24 13.88
CA LYS A 181 16.98 14.34 13.41
C LYS A 181 17.24 13.87 11.99
N PHE A 182 17.63 14.78 11.10
CA PHE A 182 17.98 14.48 9.71
C PHE A 182 19.18 13.54 9.64
N LEU A 183 20.31 13.88 10.27
CA LEU A 183 21.53 13.06 10.27
C LEU A 183 21.30 11.67 10.87
N ARG A 184 20.50 11.56 11.93
CA ARG A 184 20.17 10.28 12.55
C ARG A 184 19.32 9.40 11.62
N LYS A 185 18.34 9.99 10.93
CA LYS A 185 17.54 9.27 9.91
C LYS A 185 18.46 8.76 8.80
N TYR A 186 19.31 9.63 8.27
CA TYR A 186 20.29 9.32 7.23
C TYR A 186 21.25 8.19 7.67
N TYR A 187 21.89 8.32 8.84
CA TYR A 187 22.84 7.32 9.33
C TYR A 187 22.19 5.95 9.58
N ASN A 188 20.94 5.91 10.06
CA ASN A 188 20.22 4.64 10.23
C ASN A 188 19.97 3.92 8.90
N GLN A 189 19.74 4.67 7.84
CA GLN A 189 19.49 4.15 6.49
C GLN A 189 20.79 3.75 5.78
N HIS A 190 21.87 4.51 5.94
CA HIS A 190 23.10 4.38 5.13
C HIS A 190 24.33 3.89 5.89
N ARG A 191 24.30 3.84 7.22
CA ARG A 191 25.38 3.41 8.12
C ARG A 191 26.69 4.20 8.00
N SER A 192 26.74 5.25 7.18
CA SER A 192 27.89 6.12 6.93
C SER A 192 27.44 7.43 6.28
N PHE A 193 28.26 8.48 6.34
CA PHE A 193 27.98 9.78 5.72
C PHE A 193 28.59 9.91 4.31
N PRO A 194 28.04 10.80 3.45
CA PRO A 194 28.54 11.01 2.10
C PRO A 194 29.99 11.43 2.07
N ARG A 195 30.80 10.82 1.19
CA ARG A 195 32.14 11.33 0.84
C ARG A 195 32.17 12.05 -0.51
N GLU A 196 31.20 11.77 -1.38
CA GLU A 196 31.08 12.34 -2.72
C GLU A 196 29.99 13.41 -2.77
N ASP A 197 29.98 14.26 -3.81
CA ASP A 197 29.05 15.38 -3.94
C ASP A 197 27.63 14.99 -4.34
N ARG A 198 27.44 13.80 -4.93
CA ARG A 198 26.13 13.29 -5.32
C ARG A 198 26.01 11.85 -4.92
N ILE A 199 25.00 11.53 -4.11
CA ILE A 199 24.68 10.15 -3.77
C ILE A 199 23.34 9.80 -4.38
N LEU A 200 23.35 8.76 -5.21
CA LEU A 200 22.13 8.11 -5.68
C LEU A 200 21.72 7.08 -4.64
N LEU A 201 20.59 7.33 -3.97
CA LEU A 201 19.98 6.32 -3.10
C LEU A 201 18.96 5.55 -3.89
N MET A 202 19.17 4.23 -3.98
CA MET A 202 18.22 3.31 -4.59
C MET A 202 17.68 2.39 -3.52
N GLU A 203 16.41 2.56 -3.17
CA GLU A 203 15.68 1.59 -2.35
C GLU A 203 14.80 0.74 -3.27
N VAL A 204 15.02 -0.58 -3.27
CA VAL A 204 14.16 -1.51 -4.01
C VAL A 204 13.07 -1.99 -3.06
N ARG A 205 11.83 -1.53 -3.28
CA ARG A 205 10.67 -1.99 -2.52
C ARG A 205 9.94 -3.10 -3.28
N THR A 206 9.65 -4.19 -2.58
CA THR A 206 8.83 -5.28 -3.09
C THR A 206 7.44 -5.19 -2.48
N ASN A 207 6.44 -4.80 -3.28
CA ASN A 207 5.04 -4.70 -2.84
C ASN A 207 4.29 -6.04 -2.87
N GLY A 208 5.01 -7.15 -2.99
CA GLY A 208 4.40 -8.48 -2.95
C GLY A 208 4.02 -8.84 -1.52
N SER A 209 2.73 -8.88 -1.21
CA SER A 209 2.26 -9.64 -0.05
C SER A 209 2.71 -11.09 -0.22
N ASN A 210 3.65 -11.51 0.62
CA ASN A 210 3.95 -12.93 0.81
C ASN A 210 2.71 -13.58 1.44
N TYR A 211 1.94 -14.30 0.63
CA TYR A 211 0.92 -15.24 1.10
C TYR A 211 1.35 -16.67 0.75
#